data_AF-I0WVS1-F1
#
_entry.id   AF-I0WVS1-F1
#
_cell.length_a   1.000
_cell.length_b   1.000
_cell.length_c   1.000
_cell.angle_alpha   90.00
_cell.angle_beta   90.00
_cell.angle_gamma   90.00
#
_symmetry.space_group_name_H-M   'P 1'
#
loop_
_entity.id
_entity.type
_entity.pdbx_description
1 polymer ?
#
loop_
_entity_poly.entity_id
_entity_poly.type
_entity_poly.pdbx_seq_one_letter_code
_entity_poly.pdbx_strand_id
1 'polypeptide(L)'
;MYPGPGIDYLLTPPKARPDTIPRMLTAVLYGLGTALPLLVGAGVGLRYNLPRPLLAALMAFGAGTMVAAVSTELFQPAFETEGIWGAGAALFAGALVYVVADHVIENKLGAGALGWALMLVVCLANNS
;
A
#
# COMPACT_ATOMS: atom_id res chain seq x y z
N MET A 1 -9.43 47.53 -6.40
CA MET A 1 -10.47 47.75 -5.37
C MET A 1 -11.23 46.44 -5.18
N TYR A 2 -10.71 45.54 -4.35
CA TYR A 2 -11.39 44.29 -4.01
C TYR A 2 -12.45 44.65 -2.95
N PRO A 3 -13.75 44.36 -3.15
CA PRO A 3 -14.74 44.60 -2.12
C PRO A 3 -14.42 43.70 -0.92
N GLY A 4 -14.40 44.27 0.29
CA GLY A 4 -14.11 43.52 1.51
C GLY A 4 -15.10 42.37 1.72
N PRO A 5 -14.71 41.31 2.46
CA PRO A 5 -15.59 40.17 2.71
C PRO A 5 -16.85 40.63 3.45
N GLY A 6 -18.00 40.54 2.77
CA GLY A 6 -19.30 40.84 3.34
C GLY A 6 -19.66 39.86 4.45
N ILE A 7 -20.51 40.32 5.36
CA ILE A 7 -21.12 39.51 6.44
C ILE A 7 -21.98 38.34 5.92
N ASP A 8 -22.11 38.18 4.60
CA ASP A 8 -22.83 37.09 3.92
C ASP A 8 -22.25 35.69 4.25
N TYR A 9 -20.95 35.60 4.53
CA TYR A 9 -20.30 34.36 4.99
C TYR A 9 -20.76 33.94 6.40
N LEU A 10 -21.30 34.87 7.19
CA LEU A 10 -21.80 34.60 8.56
C LEU A 10 -23.30 34.23 8.58
N LEU A 11 -24.05 34.54 7.51
CA LEU A 11 -25.51 34.37 7.46
C LEU A 11 -25.98 33.25 6.52
N THR A 12 -25.06 32.63 5.76
CA THR A 12 -25.39 31.48 4.91
C THR A 12 -25.14 30.19 5.70
N PRO A 13 -26.18 29.49 6.21
CA PRO A 13 -25.98 28.22 6.89
C PRO A 13 -25.31 27.23 5.93
N PRO A 14 -24.37 26.38 6.41
CA PRO A 14 -23.75 25.35 5.59
C PRO A 14 -24.86 24.52 4.93
N LYS A 15 -24.90 24.54 3.59
CA LYS A 15 -25.86 23.75 2.82
C LYS A 15 -25.68 22.27 3.19
N ALA A 16 -26.62 21.73 3.95
CA ALA A 16 -26.68 20.30 4.23
C ALA A 16 -26.78 19.56 2.88
N ARG A 17 -25.79 18.71 2.60
CA ARG A 17 -25.73 17.96 1.34
C ARG A 17 -26.80 16.85 1.37
N PRO A 18 -27.74 16.77 0.41
CA PRO A 18 -28.88 15.85 0.46
C PRO A 18 -28.60 14.39 0.06
N ASP A 19 -27.36 13.93 0.01
CA ASP A 19 -26.99 12.61 -0.51
C ASP A 19 -26.06 11.85 0.44
N THR A 20 -26.58 11.51 1.62
CA THR A 20 -25.91 10.61 2.56
C THR A 20 -26.07 9.16 2.10
N ILE A 21 -25.36 8.77 1.03
CA ILE A 21 -24.80 7.41 1.08
C ILE A 21 -23.99 7.38 2.38
N PRO A 22 -24.20 6.43 3.30
CA PRO A 22 -23.45 6.40 4.53
C PRO A 22 -21.97 6.47 4.18
N ARG A 23 -21.23 7.50 4.61
CA ARG A 23 -19.83 7.71 4.19
C ARG A 23 -18.96 6.48 4.49
N MET A 24 -19.34 5.74 5.52
CA MET A 24 -18.81 4.43 5.87
C MET A 24 -19.11 3.37 4.82
N LEU A 25 -20.33 3.30 4.30
CA LEU A 25 -20.70 2.41 3.19
C LEU A 25 -19.87 2.71 1.94
N THR A 26 -19.69 3.98 1.58
CA THR A 26 -18.83 4.35 0.43
C THR A 26 -17.38 3.92 0.64
N ALA A 27 -16.79 4.18 1.81
CA ALA A 27 -15.42 3.76 2.12
C ALA A 27 -15.29 2.22 2.10
N VAL A 28 -16.28 1.49 2.62
CA VAL A 28 -16.35 0.03 2.56
C VAL A 28 -16.44 -0.45 1.11
N LEU A 29 -17.27 0.17 0.27
CA LEU A 29 -17.40 -0.19 -1.15
C LEU A 29 -16.11 0.06 -1.93
N TYR A 30 -15.42 1.18 -1.70
CA TYR A 30 -14.11 1.43 -2.31
C TYR A 30 -13.05 0.45 -1.80
N GLY A 31 -13.02 0.15 -0.51
CA GLY A 31 -12.13 -0.86 0.08
C GLY A 31 -12.40 -2.27 -0.46
N LEU A 32 -13.67 -2.65 -0.61
CA LEU A 32 -14.04 -3.91 -1.26
C LEU A 32 -13.60 -3.90 -2.73
N GLY A 33 -13.84 -2.80 -3.44
CA GLY A 33 -13.45 -2.63 -4.84
C GLY A 33 -11.95 -2.81 -5.07
N THR A 34 -11.10 -2.33 -4.15
CA THR A 34 -9.64 -2.50 -4.24
C THR A 34 -9.17 -3.87 -3.75
N ALA A 35 -9.89 -4.52 -2.83
CA ALA A 35 -9.55 -5.85 -2.32
C ALA A 35 -9.88 -6.99 -3.29
N LEU A 36 -10.96 -6.86 -4.09
CA LEU A 36 -11.40 -7.90 -5.03
C LEU A 36 -10.30 -8.32 -6.03
N PRO A 37 -9.57 -7.41 -6.70
CA PRO A 37 -8.45 -7.76 -7.56
C PRO A 37 -7.35 -8.58 -6.86
N LEU A 38 -7.03 -8.28 -5.60
CA LEU A 38 -6.04 -9.05 -4.83
C LEU A 38 -6.52 -10.47 -4.58
N LEU A 39 -7.78 -10.64 -4.17
CA LEU A 39 -8.37 -11.96 -3.92
C LEU A 39 -8.41 -12.81 -5.20
N VAL A 40 -8.84 -12.20 -6.31
CA VAL A 40 -8.87 -12.87 -7.61
C VAL A 40 -7.45 -13.22 -8.08
N GLY A 41 -6.50 -12.29 -7.98
CA GLY A 41 -5.10 -12.51 -8.34
C GLY A 41 -4.43 -13.61 -7.52
N ALA A 42 -4.65 -13.61 -6.20
CA ALA A 42 -4.15 -14.66 -5.31
C ALA A 42 -4.78 -16.02 -5.60
N GLY A 43 -6.10 -16.08 -5.79
CA GLY A 43 -6.80 -17.32 -6.12
C GLY A 43 -6.33 -17.94 -7.44
N VAL A 44 -6.14 -17.12 -8.48
CA VAL A 44 -5.59 -17.56 -9.77
C VAL A 44 -4.12 -17.97 -9.61
N GLY A 45 -3.31 -17.20 -8.89
CA GLY A 45 -1.89 -17.51 -8.65
C GLY A 45 -1.65 -18.78 -7.84
N LEU A 46 -2.55 -19.14 -6.93
CA LEU A 46 -2.50 -20.38 -6.17
C LEU A 46 -3.02 -21.59 -6.96
N ARG A 47 -4.04 -21.38 -7.82
CA ARG A 47 -4.66 -22.47 -8.58
C ARG A 47 -3.85 -22.91 -9.80
N TYR A 48 -3.09 -22.00 -10.40
CA TYR A 48 -2.32 -22.23 -11.63
C TYR A 48 -0.82 -22.12 -11.36
N ASN A 49 -0.06 -23.10 -11.85
CA ASN A 49 1.40 -22.99 -11.88
C ASN A 49 1.81 -22.00 -12.97
N LEU A 50 2.14 -20.77 -12.56
CA LEU A 50 2.58 -19.74 -13.48
C LEU A 50 4.00 -20.05 -14.00
N PRO A 51 4.23 -19.96 -15.33
CA PRO A 51 5.58 -20.08 -15.88
C PRO A 51 6.47 -18.95 -15.35
N ARG A 52 7.74 -19.26 -15.04
CA ARG A 52 8.76 -18.34 -14.51
C ARG A 52 8.75 -16.92 -15.12
N PRO A 53 8.70 -16.73 -16.46
CA PRO A 53 8.69 -15.39 -17.05
C PRO A 53 7.45 -14.58 -16.67
N LEU A 54 6.28 -15.20 -16.54
CA LEU A 54 5.06 -14.51 -16.15
C LEU A 54 5.12 -14.09 -14.68
N LEU A 55 5.65 -14.94 -13.81
CA LEU A 55 5.87 -14.59 -12.40
C LEU A 55 6.83 -13.41 -12.27
N ALA A 56 7.95 -13.43 -13.01
CA ALA A 56 8.89 -12.33 -13.03
C ALA A 56 8.27 -11.03 -13.56
N ALA A 57 7.44 -11.11 -14.61
CA ALA A 57 6.72 -9.97 -15.16
C ALA A 57 5.72 -9.37 -14.15
N LEU A 58 4.97 -10.20 -13.42
CA LEU A 58 4.04 -9.75 -12.38
C LEU A 58 4.76 -9.07 -11.21
N MET A 59 5.90 -9.63 -10.76
CA MET A 59 6.71 -9.02 -9.72
C MET A 59 7.30 -7.67 -10.15
N ALA A 60 7.83 -7.60 -11.38
CA ALA A 60 8.33 -6.35 -11.94
C ALA A 60 7.23 -5.29 -12.09
N PHE A 61 6.03 -5.71 -12.53
CA PHE A 61 4.87 -4.83 -12.62
C PHE A 61 4.47 -4.29 -11.25
N GLY A 62 4.33 -5.16 -10.25
CA GLY A 62 3.98 -4.75 -8.89
C GLY A 62 4.98 -3.77 -8.28
N ALA A 63 6.28 -4.02 -8.47
CA ALA A 63 7.32 -3.08 -8.05
C ALA A 63 7.20 -1.73 -8.78
N GLY A 64 6.97 -1.76 -10.10
CA GLY A 64 6.80 -0.55 -10.91
C GLY A 64 5.59 0.30 -10.50
N THR A 65 4.44 -0.32 -10.20
CA THR A 65 3.25 0.43 -9.77
C THR A 65 3.43 1.08 -8.40
N MET A 66 4.10 0.41 -7.46
CA MET A 66 4.43 0.99 -6.16
C MET A 66 5.35 2.20 -6.28
N VAL A 67 6.41 2.09 -7.10
CA VAL A 67 7.35 3.20 -7.34
C VAL A 67 6.62 4.38 -7.99
N ALA A 68 5.76 4.13 -8.98
CA ALA A 68 4.97 5.18 -9.63
C ALA A 68 4.03 5.88 -8.63
N ALA A 69 3.31 5.12 -7.82
CA ALA A 69 2.38 5.67 -6.82
C ALA A 69 3.11 6.52 -5.77
N VAL A 70 4.24 6.03 -5.23
CA VAL A 70 5.06 6.80 -4.29
C VAL A 70 5.59 8.08 -4.95
N SER A 71 5.95 8.03 -6.23
CA SER A 71 6.44 9.21 -6.92
C SER A 71 5.38 10.29 -7.12
N THR A 72 4.14 9.93 -7.39
CA THR A 72 3.07 10.91 -7.60
C THR A 72 2.46 11.38 -6.28
N GLU A 73 2.26 10.47 -5.33
CA GLU A 73 1.56 10.78 -4.09
C GLU A 73 2.49 11.34 -3.00
N LEU A 74 3.77 10.91 -2.98
CA LEU A 74 4.73 11.38 -1.98
C LEU A 74 5.74 12.39 -2.57
N PHE A 75 6.40 12.08 -3.68
CA PHE A 75 7.47 12.98 -4.19
C PHE A 75 6.94 14.27 -4.79
N GLN A 76 5.82 14.23 -5.51
CA GLN A 76 5.23 15.44 -6.11
C GLN A 76 4.94 16.52 -5.06
N PRO A 77 4.21 16.25 -3.95
CA PRO A 77 4.04 17.23 -2.89
C PRO A 77 5.32 17.49 -2.08
N ALA A 78 6.17 16.48 -1.84
CA ALA A 78 7.39 16.68 -1.04
C ALA A 78 8.45 17.57 -1.72
N PHE A 79 8.54 17.57 -3.05
CA PHE A 79 9.44 18.46 -3.77
C PHE A 79 9.00 19.93 -3.71
N GLU A 80 7.70 20.19 -3.63
CA GLU A 80 7.17 21.54 -3.47
C GLU A 80 7.51 22.13 -2.09
N THR A 81 7.56 21.30 -1.04
CA THR A 81 7.83 21.73 0.34
C THR A 81 9.29 21.62 0.80
N GLU A 82 10.01 20.53 0.49
CA GLU A 82 11.35 20.22 1.04
C GLU A 82 12.46 20.06 -0.01
N GLY A 83 12.11 20.02 -1.30
CA GLY A 83 13.05 19.85 -2.41
C GLY A 83 13.60 18.42 -2.56
N ILE A 84 14.33 18.19 -3.66
CA ILE A 84 14.78 16.85 -4.10
C ILE A 84 15.61 16.11 -3.04
N TRP A 85 16.48 16.82 -2.33
CA TRP A 85 17.42 16.23 -1.39
C TRP A 85 16.72 15.68 -0.14
N GLY A 86 15.68 16.35 0.38
CA GLY A 86 14.95 15.91 1.56
C GLY A 86 14.21 14.59 1.32
N ALA A 87 13.41 14.55 0.25
CA ALA A 87 12.63 13.36 -0.08
C ALA A 87 13.52 12.17 -0.50
N GLY A 88 14.60 12.44 -1.24
CA GLY A 88 15.59 11.42 -1.60
C GLY A 88 16.33 10.85 -0.38
N ALA A 89 16.72 11.69 0.57
CA ALA A 89 17.36 11.24 1.81
C ALA A 89 16.41 10.41 2.68
N ALA A 90 15.13 10.81 2.79
CA ALA A 90 14.13 10.06 3.54
C ALA A 90 13.85 8.68 2.92
N LEU A 91 13.73 8.59 1.58
CA LEU A 91 13.61 7.32 0.87
C LEU A 91 14.83 6.42 1.14
N PHE A 92 16.03 6.97 1.00
CA PHE A 92 17.27 6.22 1.22
C PHE A 92 17.39 5.74 2.66
N ALA A 93 17.04 6.57 3.64
CA ALA A 93 17.00 6.19 5.05
C ALA A 93 15.99 5.06 5.30
N GLY A 94 14.78 5.14 4.72
CA GLY A 94 13.78 4.08 4.82
C GLY A 94 14.25 2.76 4.20
N ALA A 95 14.88 2.81 3.02
CA ALA A 95 15.45 1.63 2.38
C ALA A 95 16.57 1.00 3.22
N LEU A 96 17.45 1.83 3.81
CA LEU A 96 18.52 1.37 4.68
C LEU A 96 17.95 0.70 5.94
N VAL A 97 16.94 1.30 6.57
CA VAL A 97 16.25 0.71 7.73
C VAL A 97 15.59 -0.63 7.36
N TYR A 98 14.92 -0.71 6.21
CA TYR A 98 14.32 -1.96 5.73
C TYR A 98 15.36 -3.06 5.54
N VAL A 99 16.46 -2.79 4.82
CA VAL A 99 17.53 -3.77 4.57
C VAL A 99 18.20 -4.21 5.87
N VAL A 100 18.47 -3.29 6.80
CA VAL A 100 19.06 -3.65 8.10
C VAL A 100 18.10 -4.49 8.93
N ALA A 101 16.80 -4.14 8.96
CA ALA A 101 15.80 -4.92 9.68
C ALA A 101 15.67 -6.34 9.10
N ASP A 102 15.58 -6.46 7.77
CA ASP A 102 15.51 -7.74 7.07
C ASP A 102 16.74 -8.61 7.37
N HIS A 103 17.94 -8.03 7.29
CA HIS A 103 19.19 -8.72 7.60
C HIS A 103 19.30 -9.15 9.07
N VAL A 104 18.82 -8.32 10.00
CA VAL A 104 18.78 -8.67 11.44
C VAL A 104 17.79 -9.80 11.68
N ILE A 105 16.61 -9.76 11.05
CA ILE A 105 15.61 -10.81 11.14
C ILE A 105 16.18 -12.12 10.61
N GLU A 106 16.77 -12.11 9.41
CA GLU A 106 17.31 -13.32 8.79
C GLU A 106 18.42 -13.95 9.64
N ASN A 107 19.33 -13.15 10.20
CA ASN A 107 20.41 -13.64 11.07
C ASN A 107 19.95 -14.08 12.48
N LYS A 108 18.88 -13.48 13.03
CA LYS A 108 18.41 -13.76 14.40
C LYS A 108 17.29 -14.83 14.45
N LEU A 109 16.48 -14.94 13.40
CA LEU A 109 15.41 -15.93 13.25
C LEU A 109 15.80 -17.14 12.38
N GLY A 110 16.92 -17.06 11.63
CA GLY A 110 17.32 -18.05 10.62
C GLY A 110 18.17 -19.21 11.13
N ALA A 111 17.50 -20.29 11.55
CA ALA A 111 17.83 -21.70 11.25
C ALA A 111 16.96 -22.64 12.09
N GLY A 112 16.74 -22.29 13.36
CA GLY A 112 15.94 -23.08 14.29
C GLY A 112 14.44 -22.93 14.01
N ALA A 113 13.87 -21.76 14.28
CA ALA A 113 12.41 -21.56 14.36
C ALA A 113 11.65 -21.73 13.03
N LEU A 114 12.25 -21.31 11.90
CA LEU A 114 11.63 -21.47 10.57
C LEU A 114 11.51 -22.95 10.15
N GLY A 115 12.43 -23.82 10.59
CA GLY A 115 12.37 -25.26 10.34
C GLY A 115 11.18 -25.94 11.04
N TRP A 116 10.93 -25.60 12.31
CA TRP A 116 9.77 -26.11 13.04
C TRP A 116 8.45 -25.56 12.49
N ALA A 117 8.41 -24.28 12.13
CA ALA A 117 7.21 -23.65 11.57
C ALA A 117 6.82 -24.26 10.22
N LEU A 118 7.79 -24.50 9.33
CA LEU A 118 7.55 -25.17 8.05
C LEU A 118 7.16 -26.64 8.23
N MET A 119 7.79 -27.37 9.17
CA MET A 119 7.40 -28.74 9.50
C MET A 119 5.95 -28.82 10.04
N LEU A 120 5.54 -27.88 10.91
CA LEU A 120 4.18 -27.84 11.43
C LEU A 120 3.16 -27.55 10.33
N VAL A 121 3.47 -26.65 9.39
CA VAL A 121 2.62 -26.38 8.22
C VAL A 121 2.46 -27.62 7.33
N VAL A 122 3.56 -28.34 7.05
CA VAL A 122 3.51 -29.57 6.25
C VAL A 122 2.76 -30.70 6.99
N CYS A 123 2.97 -30.86 8.30
CA CYS A 123 2.24 -31.84 9.11
C CYS A 123 0.73 -31.55 9.15
N LEU A 124 0.32 -30.28 9.23
CA LEU A 124 -1.10 -29.90 9.15
C LEU A 124 -1.68 -30.13 7.75
N ALA A 125 -0.92 -29.85 6.70
CA ALA A 125 -1.38 -30.04 5.32
C ALA A 125 -1.49 -31.52 4.90
N ASN A 126 -0.71 -32.42 5.50
CA ASN A 126 -0.67 -33.86 5.17
C ASN A 126 -1.62 -34.72 6.03
N ASN A 127 -2.31 -34.13 7.01
CA ASN A 127 -3.33 -34.79 7.84
C ASN A 127 -4.74 -34.28 7.44
N SER A 128 -5.04 -34.34 6.14
CA SER A 128 -6.36 -34.13 5.53
C SER A 128 -6.50 -34.98 4.28
#